data_AF-A0A8H9M4V3-F1
#
_entry.id   AF-A0A8H9M4V3-F1
#
_cell.length_a   1.000
_cell.length_b   1.000
_cell.length_c   1.000
_cell.angle_alpha   90.00
_cell.angle_beta   90.00
_cell.angle_gamma   90.00
#
_symmetry.space_group_name_H-M   'P 1'
#
loop_
_entity.id
_entity.type
_entity.pdbx_description
1 polymer ?
#
loop_
_entity_poly.entity_id
_entity_poly.type
_entity_poly.pdbx_seq_one_letter_code
_entity_poly.pdbx_strand_id
1 'polypeptide(L)'
;MIPINFLDKVERTFNDLGTNVQVRTNSYSRFYNTKGRLIKKSDISKIQIAGCLTLFTLSDNAIDIAVHPANRDIVFEKAKRIFTEAQIVEIDMQS
;
A
#
# COMPACT_ATOMS: atom_id res chain seq x y z
N MET A 1 17.68 3.05 -20.29
CA MET A 1 17.09 2.35 -19.13
C MET A 1 16.02 3.26 -18.55
N ILE A 2 14.77 2.80 -18.44
CA ILE A 2 13.70 3.60 -17.81
C ILE A 2 13.88 3.50 -16.28
N PRO A 3 13.93 4.62 -15.53
CA PRO A 3 14.06 4.56 -14.07
C PRO A 3 12.90 3.78 -13.44
N ILE A 4 13.18 2.91 -12.45
CA ILE A 4 12.17 2.13 -11.73
C ILE A 4 11.03 3.02 -11.22
N ASN A 5 11.38 4.18 -10.65
CA ASN A 5 10.42 5.14 -10.09
C ASN A 5 9.54 5.82 -11.15
N PHE A 6 9.96 5.83 -12.41
CA PHE A 6 9.17 6.42 -13.49
C PHE A 6 7.86 5.66 -13.71
N LEU A 7 7.89 4.33 -13.63
CA LEU A 7 6.72 3.48 -13.81
C LEU A 7 5.98 3.20 -12.50
N ASP A 8 6.71 3.12 -11.39
CA ASP A 8 6.13 2.69 -10.12
C ASP A 8 5.35 3.80 -9.39
N LYS A 9 5.78 5.08 -9.49
CA LYS A 9 5.06 6.25 -8.94
C LYS A 9 4.55 6.05 -7.51
N VAL A 10 5.40 5.51 -6.63
CA VAL A 10 5.02 5.03 -5.29
C VAL A 10 4.49 6.10 -4.35
N GLU A 11 4.83 7.37 -4.60
CA GLU A 11 4.27 8.51 -3.91
C GLU A 11 2.74 8.60 -4.05
N ARG A 12 2.19 8.06 -5.15
CA ARG A 12 0.75 8.05 -5.46
C ARG A 12 0.00 6.82 -4.94
N THR A 13 0.68 5.87 -4.29
CA THR A 13 0.05 4.65 -3.76
C THR A 13 -1.06 4.98 -2.78
N PHE A 14 -0.80 5.93 -1.88
CA PHE A 14 -1.77 6.41 -0.90
C PHE A 14 -1.99 7.91 -1.08
N ASN A 15 -3.26 8.28 -1.22
CA ASN A 15 -3.73 9.64 -1.17
C ASN A 15 -4.64 9.79 0.06
N ASP A 16 -4.16 10.52 1.06
CA ASP A 16 -4.86 10.72 2.33
C ASP A 16 -5.96 11.79 2.15
N LEU A 17 -7.20 11.40 2.44
CA LEU A 17 -8.40 12.23 2.33
C LEU A 17 -9.05 12.42 3.72
N GLY A 18 -8.27 12.36 4.80
CA GLY A 18 -8.73 12.53 6.17
C GLY A 18 -9.15 11.20 6.80
N THR A 19 -10.45 10.95 6.92
CA THR A 19 -10.98 9.68 7.46
C THR A 19 -10.83 8.52 6.48
N ASN A 20 -10.74 8.84 5.19
CA ASN A 20 -10.56 7.89 4.11
C ASN A 20 -9.18 8.03 3.48
N VAL A 21 -8.73 6.95 2.86
CA VAL A 21 -7.51 6.87 2.06
C VAL A 21 -7.89 6.28 0.72
N GLN A 22 -7.48 6.96 -0.34
CA GLN A 22 -7.53 6.42 -1.68
C GLN A 22 -6.25 5.61 -1.93
N VAL A 23 -6.41 4.32 -2.22
CA VAL A 23 -5.34 3.35 -2.41
C VAL A 23 -5.26 2.93 -3.88
N ARG A 24 -4.07 3.03 -4.45
CA ARG A 24 -3.75 2.61 -5.82
C ARG A 24 -2.85 1.38 -5.79
N THR A 25 -3.47 0.23 -5.97
CA THR A 25 -2.87 -1.09 -5.70
C THR A 25 -1.81 -1.51 -6.71
N ASN A 26 -1.80 -0.97 -7.94
CA ASN A 26 -0.85 -1.37 -8.98
C ASN A 26 -0.21 -0.16 -9.70
N SER A 27 0.91 -0.39 -10.38
CA SER A 27 1.70 0.65 -11.07
C SER A 27 0.89 1.39 -12.13
N TYR A 28 0.04 0.70 -12.88
CA TYR A 28 -0.85 1.32 -13.88
C TYR A 28 -1.77 2.36 -13.25
N SER A 29 -2.44 1.99 -12.15
CA SER A 29 -3.36 2.88 -11.44
C SER A 29 -2.66 4.14 -10.92
N ARG A 30 -1.38 4.04 -10.49
CA ARG A 30 -0.53 5.14 -10.04
C ARG A 30 -0.02 6.01 -11.19
N PHE A 31 0.42 5.37 -12.28
CA PHE A 31 0.91 6.06 -13.47
C PHE A 31 -0.17 6.95 -14.10
N TYR A 32 -1.35 6.37 -14.37
CA TYR A 32 -2.50 7.09 -14.94
C TYR A 32 -3.34 7.87 -13.92
N ASN A 33 -2.92 7.88 -12.64
CA ASN A 33 -3.60 8.59 -11.57
C ASN A 33 -5.12 8.29 -11.47
N THR A 34 -5.49 7.03 -11.66
CA THR A 34 -6.89 6.58 -11.61
C THR A 34 -7.50 6.75 -10.22
N LYS A 35 -8.81 6.55 -10.10
CA LYS A 35 -9.56 6.71 -8.83
C LYS A 35 -9.12 5.73 -7.73
N GLY A 36 -8.50 4.59 -8.03
CA GLY A 36 -8.13 3.60 -7.02
C GLY A 36 -9.32 3.10 -6.18
N ARG A 37 -9.03 2.54 -5.00
CA ARG A 37 -10.02 2.09 -4.01
C ARG A 37 -10.08 3.09 -2.86
N LEU A 38 -11.28 3.51 -2.47
CA LEU A 38 -11.48 4.33 -1.27
C LEU A 38 -11.69 3.42 -0.06
N ILE A 39 -10.95 3.65 1.02
CA ILE A 39 -10.96 2.84 2.23
C ILE A 39 -11.00 3.76 3.44
N LYS A 40 -11.82 3.46 4.45
CA LYS A 40 -11.73 4.14 5.75
C LYS A 40 -10.49 3.65 6.50
N LYS A 41 -9.77 4.56 7.16
CA LYS A 41 -8.57 4.20 7.93
C LYS A 41 -8.87 3.17 9.03
N SER A 42 -9.99 3.36 9.72
CA SER A 42 -10.50 2.48 10.78
C SER A 42 -10.85 1.07 10.29
N ASP A 43 -11.05 0.87 8.99
CA ASP A 43 -11.42 -0.43 8.44
C ASP A 43 -10.19 -1.32 8.23
N ILE A 44 -8.97 -0.79 8.32
CA ILE A 44 -7.74 -1.59 8.18
C ILE A 44 -7.36 -2.16 9.54
N SER A 45 -7.39 -3.49 9.64
CA SER A 45 -7.08 -4.24 10.85
C SER A 45 -5.60 -4.62 10.95
N LYS A 46 -4.95 -4.86 9.80
CA LYS A 46 -3.57 -5.34 9.75
C LYS A 46 -2.86 -4.87 8.47
N ILE A 47 -1.60 -4.51 8.60
CA ILE A 47 -0.65 -4.25 7.51
C ILE A 47 0.40 -5.35 7.55
N GLN A 48 0.55 -6.08 6.44
CA GLN A 48 1.52 -7.16 6.33
C GLN A 48 2.50 -6.88 5.20
N ILE A 49 3.79 -7.12 5.45
CA ILE A 49 4.83 -7.17 4.42
C ILE A 49 5.39 -8.59 4.36
N ALA A 50 5.17 -9.27 3.22
CA ALA A 50 5.60 -10.64 2.95
C ALA A 50 5.70 -10.86 1.43
N GLY A 51 6.86 -10.57 0.83
CA GLY A 51 7.02 -10.58 -0.64
C GLY A 51 6.23 -9.49 -1.39
N CYS A 52 5.08 -9.06 -0.90
CA CYS A 52 4.31 -7.89 -1.30
C CYS A 52 3.74 -7.18 -0.04
N LEU A 53 3.14 -6.01 -0.22
CA LEU A 53 2.44 -5.31 0.84
C LEU A 53 0.94 -5.64 0.76
N THR A 54 0.36 -6.12 1.85
CA THR A 54 -1.07 -6.43 1.92
C THR A 54 -1.73 -5.66 3.07
N LEU A 55 -2.85 -5.01 2.79
CA LEU A 55 -3.73 -4.44 3.82
C LEU A 55 -4.90 -5.40 4.05
N PHE A 56 -5.16 -5.76 5.30
CA PHE A 56 -6.32 -6.55 5.67
C PHE A 56 -7.38 -5.64 6.27
N THR A 57 -8.62 -5.83 5.86
CA THR A 57 -9.75 -5.10 6.43
C THR A 57 -10.35 -5.85 7.62
N LEU A 58 -11.14 -5.16 8.44
CA LEU A 58 -11.95 -5.77 9.51
C LEU A 58 -12.97 -6.79 8.96
N SER A 59 -13.37 -6.64 7.70
CA SER A 59 -14.23 -7.59 6.97
C SER A 59 -13.45 -8.75 6.33
N ASP A 60 -12.21 -8.97 6.77
CA ASP A 60 -11.31 -10.05 6.32
C ASP A 60 -11.00 -10.05 4.81
N ASN A 61 -11.07 -8.89 4.17
CA ASN A 61 -10.62 -8.73 2.79
C ASN A 61 -9.13 -8.37 2.76
N ALA A 62 -8.37 -9.05 1.91
CA ALA A 62 -7.00 -8.68 1.59
C ALA A 62 -6.96 -7.68 0.42
N ILE A 63 -6.07 -6.70 0.53
CA ILE A 63 -5.82 -5.68 -0.48
C ILE A 63 -4.32 -5.67 -0.76
N ASP A 64 -3.94 -6.38 -1.82
CA ASP A 64 -2.56 -6.45 -2.24
C ASP A 64 -2.14 -5.19 -2.99
N ILE A 65 -0.99 -4.66 -2.59
CA ILE A 65 -0.36 -3.49 -3.18
C ILE A 65 0.91 -3.97 -3.89
N ALA A 66 0.80 -4.11 -5.19
CA ALA A 66 1.90 -4.44 -6.08
C ALA A 66 2.77 -3.21 -6.34
N VAL A 67 4.03 -3.28 -5.93
CA VAL A 67 5.08 -2.27 -6.12
C VAL A 67 6.39 -2.96 -6.46
N HIS A 68 7.33 -2.23 -7.07
CA HIS A 68 8.65 -2.77 -7.33
C HIS A 68 9.34 -3.12 -5.98
N PRO A 69 10.08 -4.24 -5.88
CA PRO A 69 10.72 -4.65 -4.61
C PRO A 69 11.55 -3.54 -3.95
N ALA A 70 12.33 -2.79 -4.74
CA ALA A 70 13.15 -1.68 -4.27
C ALA A 70 12.37 -0.52 -3.60
N ASN A 71 11.05 -0.43 -3.80
CA ASN A 71 10.21 0.62 -3.24
C ASN A 71 9.24 0.12 -2.16
N ARG A 72 9.28 -1.18 -1.83
CA ARG A 72 8.30 -1.80 -0.93
C ARG A 72 8.31 -1.15 0.45
N ASP A 73 9.50 -0.93 1.00
CA ASP A 73 9.67 -0.36 2.34
C ASP A 73 9.12 1.06 2.41
N ILE A 74 9.33 1.88 1.36
CA ILE A 74 8.79 3.24 1.28
C ILE A 74 7.26 3.22 1.39
N VAL A 75 6.61 2.30 0.70
CA VAL A 75 5.16 2.17 0.71
C VAL A 75 4.68 1.59 2.03
N PHE A 76 5.38 0.62 2.59
CA PHE A 76 5.07 0.04 3.89
C PHE A 76 5.19 1.06 5.03
N GLU A 77 6.27 1.83 5.10
CA GLU A 77 6.42 2.94 6.05
C GLU A 77 5.32 3.98 5.92
N LYS A 78 4.92 4.29 4.67
CA LYS A 78 3.78 5.21 4.44
C LYS A 78 2.46 4.60 4.93
N ALA A 79 2.24 3.30 4.75
CA ALA A 79 1.06 2.62 5.26
C ALA A 79 1.00 2.67 6.81
N LYS A 80 2.13 2.40 7.49
CA LYS A 80 2.23 2.48 8.96
C LYS A 80 1.84 3.86 9.52
N ARG A 81 2.24 4.93 8.85
CA ARG A 81 1.90 6.31 9.23
C ARG A 81 0.43 6.67 9.00
N ILE A 82 -0.22 6.01 8.05
CA ILE A 82 -1.60 6.29 7.64
C ILE A 82 -2.61 5.49 8.47
N PHE A 83 -2.33 4.21 8.68
CA PHE A 83 -3.21 3.27 9.38
C PHE A 83 -2.65 2.99 10.78
N THR A 84 -2.67 4.01 11.64
CA THR A 84 -2.00 4.00 12.95
C THR A 84 -2.60 3.00 13.95
N GLU A 85 -3.84 2.55 13.72
CA GLU A 85 -4.54 1.58 14.57
C GLU A 85 -4.36 0.13 14.08
N ALA A 86 -3.78 -0.06 12.89
CA ALA A 86 -3.63 -1.39 12.31
C ALA A 86 -2.47 -2.16 12.94
N GLN A 87 -2.66 -3.46 13.13
CA GLN A 87 -1.58 -4.36 13.55
C GLN A 87 -0.49 -4.43 12.46
N ILE A 88 0.78 -4.35 12.85
CA ILE A 88 1.91 -4.48 11.93
C ILE A 88 2.46 -5.91 11.98
N VAL A 89 2.60 -6.55 10.82
CA VAL A 89 3.18 -7.89 10.68
C VAL A 89 4.27 -7.86 9.61
N GLU A 90 5.51 -8.08 10.04
CA GLU A 90 6.68 -8.18 9.16
C GLU A 90 7.10 -9.64 9.09
N ILE A 91 7.01 -10.24 7.90
CA ILE A 91 7.44 -11.62 7.67
C ILE A 91 8.76 -11.57 6.92
N ASP A 92 9.82 -11.95 7.62
CA ASP A 92 11.14 -12.05 7.01
C ASP A 92 11.15 -13.24 6.04
N MET A 93 11.27 -12.93 4.75
CA MET A 93 11.40 -13.97 3.73
C MET A 93 12.86 -14.39 3.68
N GLN A 94 13.30 -15.21 4.63
CA GLN A 94 14.59 -15.88 4.55
C GLN A 94 14.65 -16.62 3.20
N SER A 95 15.61 -16.21 2.37
CA SER A 95 15.95 -16.83 1.08
C SER A 95 17.06 -17.85 1.28
#